data_AF-A0A2J8A469-F1
#
_entry.id   AF-A0A2J8A469-F1
#
_cell.length_a   1.000
_cell.length_b   1.000
_cell.length_c   1.000
_cell.angle_alpha   90.00
_cell.angle_beta   90.00
_cell.angle_gamma   90.00
#
_symmetry.space_group_name_H-M   'P 1'
#
loop_
_entity.id
_entity.type
_entity.pdbx_description
1 polymer ?
#
loop_
_entity_poly.entity_id
_entity_poly.type
_entity_poly.pdbx_seq_one_letter_code
_entity_poly.pdbx_strand_id
1 'polypeptide(L)'
;MLAQVPSIAGMSSRQQIRGVARAPLVTAPRLASCAPVPRGATAPSASAPPARKPLRPSAAAATSSGAPTSEARGARVLDKVYDVVVVGGGLSGLITGQALSAQHGVQNFLVTEARERVGGNITSMSGGGYVWEEGPNSFQPNDSMLQAAVDAGVEKELVFGDPTAPRFVFWDNKLRPVPSGLDAFTFDLMSIGGKIRAGLGAIGLINQSMPECRVWTHSTPRPAQVDKDLRRMILKPDAPPPKVVGVRVWPRAIPQFNVGHLELLERARSALDARGWGGVFLGGNYVSGVALGKVVEYGYESAANLAKHIAAQKQAA
;
A
#
# COMPACT_ATOMS: atom_id res chain seq x y z
N MET A 1 36.18 -0.70 -21.02
CA MET A 1 36.28 0.76 -21.13
C MET A 1 35.19 1.33 -20.23
N LEU A 2 35.53 1.47 -18.95
CA LEU A 2 34.66 1.94 -17.87
C LEU A 2 35.09 3.37 -17.56
N ALA A 3 34.16 4.31 -17.58
CA ALA A 3 34.43 5.69 -17.16
C ALA A 3 34.10 5.83 -15.66
N GLN A 4 35.13 6.09 -14.87
CA GLN A 4 35.08 6.54 -13.47
C GLN A 4 34.93 8.07 -13.40
N VAL A 5 34.24 8.58 -12.39
CA VAL A 5 34.57 9.82 -11.65
C VAL A 5 33.97 9.71 -10.22
N PRO A 6 34.43 10.43 -9.17
CA PRO A 6 35.30 9.86 -8.15
C PRO A 6 34.74 9.90 -6.71
N SER A 7 35.45 9.16 -5.84
CA SER A 7 35.30 9.04 -4.40
C SER A 7 35.54 10.35 -3.63
N ILE A 8 34.67 10.66 -2.66
CA ILE A 8 34.99 11.52 -1.53
C ILE A 8 35.04 10.64 -0.29
N ALA A 9 36.26 10.28 0.10
CA ALA A 9 36.55 9.64 1.37
C ALA A 9 36.84 10.72 2.42
N GLY A 10 36.24 10.58 3.60
CA GLY A 10 36.68 11.29 4.78
C GLY A 10 35.56 11.56 5.78
N MET A 11 35.16 10.55 6.55
CA MET A 11 35.06 10.65 8.02
C MET A 11 34.65 9.31 8.62
N SER A 12 35.42 8.93 9.64
CA SER A 12 35.50 7.62 10.28
C SER A 12 34.21 7.26 11.05
N SER A 13 33.72 6.05 10.78
CA SER A 13 32.82 5.31 11.67
C SER A 13 33.44 5.12 13.05
N ARG A 14 32.64 5.31 14.11
CA ARG A 14 32.95 5.15 15.55
C ARG A 14 33.40 6.43 16.26
N GLN A 15 32.45 7.28 16.65
CA GLN A 15 32.37 7.88 17.99
C GLN A 15 31.14 8.80 18.11
N GLN A 16 30.37 8.59 19.18
CA GLN A 16 29.32 9.47 19.75
C GLN A 16 28.07 9.67 18.86
N ILE A 17 26.86 9.32 19.28
CA ILE A 17 26.20 9.77 20.51
C ILE A 17 25.62 8.59 21.30
N ARG A 18 26.18 8.39 22.49
CA ARG A 18 25.55 7.67 23.60
C ARG A 18 24.52 8.59 24.25
N GLY A 19 23.36 8.05 24.61
CA GLY A 19 22.54 8.62 25.69
C GLY A 19 21.06 8.76 25.38
N VAL A 20 20.31 7.64 25.44
CA VAL A 20 18.93 7.68 25.93
C VAL A 20 18.78 6.52 26.90
N ALA A 21 18.38 6.85 28.12
CA ALA A 21 18.31 5.95 29.26
C ALA A 21 17.33 4.80 29.00
N ARG A 22 17.71 3.59 29.43
CA ARG A 22 16.81 2.43 29.51
C ARG A 22 15.73 2.73 30.56
N ALA A 23 14.48 2.79 30.16
CA ALA A 23 13.36 2.66 31.09
C ALA A 23 13.35 1.23 31.69
N PRO A 24 13.03 1.06 32.97
CA PRO A 24 13.02 -0.25 33.60
C PRO A 24 11.92 -1.14 33.02
N LEU A 25 12.24 -2.43 32.87
CA LEU A 25 11.36 -3.48 32.42
C LEU A 25 10.19 -3.61 33.42
N VAL A 26 8.97 -3.22 33.02
CA VAL A 26 7.76 -3.57 33.78
C VAL A 26 7.53 -5.06 33.59
N THR A 27 7.65 -5.81 34.68
CA THR A 27 7.38 -7.24 34.74
C THR A 27 5.90 -7.51 34.44
N ALA A 28 5.63 -8.23 33.35
CA ALA A 28 4.30 -8.74 33.05
C ALA A 28 3.86 -9.74 34.14
N PRO A 29 2.60 -9.70 34.61
CA PRO A 29 2.11 -10.68 35.57
C PRO A 29 2.07 -12.07 34.95
N ARG A 30 2.48 -13.08 35.73
CA ARG A 30 2.45 -14.49 35.35
C ARG A 30 1.02 -14.91 34.98
N LEU A 31 0.82 -15.38 33.75
CA LEU A 31 -0.39 -16.08 33.33
C LEU A 31 -0.59 -17.32 34.22
N ALA A 32 -1.73 -17.38 34.91
CA ALA A 32 -2.15 -18.54 35.67
C ALA A 32 -2.34 -19.74 34.72
N SER A 33 -1.70 -20.86 35.07
CA SER A 33 -1.83 -22.16 34.43
C SER A 33 -3.30 -22.60 34.37
N CYS A 34 -3.88 -22.65 33.17
CA CYS A 34 -5.18 -23.30 32.95
C CYS A 34 -5.05 -24.81 33.15
N ALA A 35 -5.87 -25.36 34.05
CA ALA A 35 -6.00 -26.80 34.28
C ALA A 35 -6.58 -27.53 33.05
N PRO A 36 -6.24 -28.81 32.83
CA PRO A 36 -6.75 -29.57 31.69
C PRO A 36 -8.25 -29.90 31.84
N VAL A 37 -9.00 -29.71 30.76
CA VAL A 37 -10.43 -30.06 30.66
C VAL A 37 -10.58 -31.59 30.57
N PRO A 38 -11.48 -32.22 31.35
CA PRO A 38 -11.69 -33.67 31.28
C PRO A 38 -12.34 -34.09 29.96
N ARG A 39 -11.83 -35.18 29.37
CA ARG A 39 -12.41 -35.81 28.17
C ARG A 39 -13.67 -36.58 28.55
N GLY A 40 -14.83 -36.12 28.10
CA GLY A 40 -16.08 -36.85 28.27
C GLY A 40 -17.30 -35.94 28.36
N ALA A 41 -17.59 -35.19 27.30
CA ALA A 41 -18.89 -34.56 27.13
C ALA A 41 -19.24 -34.56 25.63
N THR A 42 -20.23 -35.35 25.27
CA THR A 42 -20.88 -35.36 23.96
C THR A 42 -21.48 -33.98 23.67
N ALA A 43 -21.08 -33.36 22.56
CA ALA A 43 -21.60 -32.07 22.14
C ALA A 43 -23.09 -32.17 21.77
N PRO A 44 -23.97 -31.28 22.28
CA PRO A 44 -25.34 -31.21 21.78
C PRO A 44 -25.36 -30.60 20.37
N SER A 45 -26.23 -31.14 19.51
CA SER A 45 -26.52 -30.65 18.16
C SER A 45 -26.85 -29.16 18.19
N ALA A 46 -26.00 -28.33 17.59
CA ALA A 46 -26.18 -26.88 17.53
C ALA A 46 -27.13 -26.52 16.37
N SER A 47 -28.35 -26.12 16.72
CA SER A 47 -29.25 -25.38 15.83
C SER A 47 -28.61 -24.08 15.38
N ALA A 48 -28.80 -23.71 14.10
CA ALA A 48 -28.26 -22.50 13.50
C ALA A 48 -28.55 -21.23 14.34
N PRO A 49 -27.56 -20.36 14.61
CA PRO A 49 -27.78 -19.15 15.36
C PRO A 49 -28.64 -18.16 14.54
N PRO A 50 -29.57 -17.41 15.17
CA PRO A 50 -30.34 -16.40 14.46
C PRO A 50 -29.42 -15.30 13.94
N ALA A 51 -29.78 -14.76 12.77
CA ALA A 51 -29.04 -13.70 12.08
C ALA A 51 -28.77 -12.51 13.02
N ARG A 52 -27.50 -12.29 13.34
CA ARG A 52 -27.07 -11.11 14.10
C ARG A 52 -27.32 -9.86 13.25
N LYS A 53 -28.19 -8.96 13.73
CA LYS A 53 -28.31 -7.60 13.19
C LYS A 53 -26.92 -6.94 13.22
N PRO A 54 -26.53 -6.19 12.17
CA PRO A 54 -25.25 -5.49 12.17
C PRO A 54 -25.22 -4.49 13.33
N LEU A 55 -24.26 -4.66 14.25
CA LEU A 55 -23.95 -3.63 15.23
C LEU A 55 -23.47 -2.40 14.46
N ARG A 56 -24.23 -1.31 14.53
CA ARG A 56 -23.72 0.02 14.20
C ARG A 56 -22.59 0.33 15.19
N PRO A 57 -21.38 0.70 14.75
CA PRO A 57 -20.41 1.30 15.65
C PRO A 57 -21.04 2.60 16.19
N SER A 58 -21.20 2.68 17.51
CA SER A 58 -21.46 3.97 18.16
C SER A 58 -20.19 4.79 18.01
N ALA A 59 -20.29 5.92 17.30
CA ALA A 59 -19.20 6.86 17.15
C ALA A 59 -18.83 7.41 18.55
N ALA A 60 -17.72 6.93 19.11
CA ALA A 60 -17.05 7.62 20.19
C ALA A 60 -16.30 8.78 19.56
N ALA A 61 -16.78 10.00 19.84
CA ALA A 61 -16.22 11.24 19.32
C ALA A 61 -14.74 11.35 19.67
N ALA A 62 -13.88 11.34 18.65
CA ALA A 62 -12.53 11.84 18.78
C ALA A 62 -12.63 13.36 18.95
N THR A 63 -12.22 13.86 20.11
CA THR A 63 -12.15 15.31 20.39
C THR A 63 -11.01 15.92 19.58
N SER A 64 -11.29 16.31 18.34
CA SER A 64 -10.55 17.37 17.68
C SER A 64 -11.02 18.69 18.26
N SER A 65 -10.14 19.42 18.93
CA SER A 65 -10.40 20.80 19.36
C SER A 65 -10.71 21.65 18.12
N GLY A 66 -11.98 21.97 17.93
CA GLY A 66 -12.51 22.76 16.81
C GLY A 66 -13.40 21.96 15.85
N ALA A 67 -14.54 21.46 16.33
CA ALA A 67 -15.62 21.07 15.43
C ALA A 67 -16.24 22.34 14.82
N PRO A 68 -16.33 22.50 13.48
CA PRO A 68 -17.22 23.49 12.92
C PRO A 68 -18.64 23.07 13.29
N THR A 69 -19.37 23.98 13.92
CA THR A 69 -20.80 23.86 14.16
C THR A 69 -21.53 23.51 12.87
N SER A 70 -22.56 22.69 13.02
CA SER A 70 -23.52 22.23 12.02
C SER A 70 -24.22 23.38 11.27
N GLU A 71 -23.49 24.14 10.46
CA GLU A 71 -24.06 24.86 9.33
C GLU A 71 -24.08 23.91 8.13
N ALA A 72 -25.20 23.93 7.42
CA ALA A 72 -25.51 23.02 6.33
C ALA A 72 -24.33 22.81 5.37
N ARG A 73 -24.11 21.56 4.94
CA ARG A 73 -23.17 21.15 3.88
C ARG A 73 -23.58 21.73 2.52
N GLY A 74 -23.66 23.05 2.41
CA GLY A 74 -23.64 23.74 1.13
C GLY A 74 -22.24 23.63 0.57
N ALA A 75 -22.10 23.10 -0.65
CA ALA A 75 -20.89 23.31 -1.41
C ALA A 75 -20.58 24.81 -1.39
N ARG A 76 -19.45 25.22 -0.79
CA ARG A 76 -19.00 26.60 -0.92
C ARG A 76 -18.82 26.82 -2.42
N VAL A 77 -19.69 27.62 -3.02
CA VAL A 77 -19.45 28.14 -4.36
C VAL A 77 -18.19 28.97 -4.24
N LEU A 78 -17.13 28.51 -4.90
CA LEU A 78 -15.88 29.26 -4.94
C LEU A 78 -16.03 30.27 -6.07
N ASP A 79 -16.20 31.53 -5.70
CA ASP A 79 -16.26 32.66 -6.67
C ASP A 79 -14.86 33.01 -7.24
N LYS A 80 -13.87 32.14 -7.03
CA LYS A 80 -12.49 32.34 -7.45
C LYS A 80 -12.16 31.44 -8.64
N VAL A 81 -11.52 32.03 -9.66
CA VAL A 81 -10.95 31.32 -10.80
C VAL A 81 -9.57 30.78 -10.42
N TYR A 82 -9.34 29.49 -10.66
CA TYR A 82 -8.08 28.81 -10.40
C TYR A 82 -7.42 28.38 -11.71
N ASP A 83 -6.09 28.45 -11.80
CA ASP A 83 -5.31 27.93 -12.95
C ASP A 83 -5.38 26.39 -12.97
N VAL A 84 -5.47 25.76 -11.79
CA VAL A 84 -5.56 24.31 -11.63
C VAL A 84 -6.56 23.94 -10.54
N VAL A 85 -7.40 22.95 -10.81
CA VAL A 85 -8.21 22.28 -9.79
C VAL A 85 -7.84 20.80 -9.74
N VAL A 86 -7.30 20.36 -8.60
CA VAL A 86 -7.00 18.96 -8.30
C VAL A 86 -8.21 18.35 -7.57
N VAL A 87 -8.81 17.32 -8.16
CA VAL A 87 -9.98 16.63 -7.59
C VAL A 87 -9.55 15.38 -6.82
N GLY A 88 -9.59 15.46 -5.49
CA GLY A 88 -9.22 14.40 -4.56
C GLY A 88 -8.03 14.79 -3.68
N GLY A 89 -8.25 14.90 -2.37
CA GLY A 89 -7.25 15.22 -1.34
C GLY A 89 -6.55 13.97 -0.81
N GLY A 90 -6.30 12.98 -1.66
CA GLY A 90 -5.47 11.81 -1.36
C GLY A 90 -3.98 12.11 -1.49
N LEU A 91 -3.13 11.13 -1.18
CA LEU A 91 -1.66 11.29 -1.25
C LEU A 91 -1.20 11.87 -2.61
N SER A 92 -1.66 11.32 -3.73
CA SER A 92 -1.30 11.86 -5.06
C SER A 92 -1.74 13.30 -5.28
N GLY A 93 -2.98 13.65 -4.88
CA GLY A 93 -3.50 15.01 -5.05
C GLY A 93 -2.79 16.03 -4.15
N LEU A 94 -2.47 15.65 -2.91
CA LEU A 94 -1.70 16.48 -1.99
C LEU A 94 -0.26 16.70 -2.48
N ILE A 95 0.43 15.64 -2.92
CA ILE A 95 1.77 15.75 -3.52
C ILE A 95 1.73 16.61 -4.78
N THR A 96 0.69 16.45 -5.62
CA THR A 96 0.52 17.28 -6.82
C THR A 96 0.41 18.76 -6.44
N GLY A 97 -0.44 19.10 -5.48
CA GLY A 97 -0.60 20.48 -4.99
C GLY A 97 0.68 21.05 -4.37
N GLN A 98 1.35 20.26 -3.54
CA GLN A 98 2.62 20.65 -2.91
C GLN A 98 3.70 20.91 -3.97
N ALA A 99 3.86 20.00 -4.93
CA ALA A 99 4.86 20.12 -5.99
C ALA A 99 4.55 21.28 -6.95
N LEU A 100 3.27 21.54 -7.26
CA LEU A 100 2.85 22.72 -8.03
C LEU A 100 3.37 24.01 -7.38
N SER A 101 3.18 24.16 -6.07
CA SER A 101 3.67 25.32 -5.33
C SER A 101 5.19 25.34 -5.20
N ALA A 102 5.78 24.27 -4.66
CA ALA A 102 7.17 24.24 -4.19
C ALA A 102 8.19 24.08 -5.32
N GLN A 103 7.87 23.31 -6.37
CA GLN A 103 8.81 22.99 -7.45
C GLN A 103 8.52 23.76 -8.73
N HIS A 104 7.27 24.17 -8.96
CA HIS A 104 6.85 24.80 -10.20
C HIS A 104 6.34 26.23 -10.05
N GLY A 105 6.27 26.78 -8.83
CA GLY A 105 5.85 28.16 -8.58
C GLY A 105 4.39 28.48 -8.94
N VAL A 106 3.56 27.46 -9.13
CA VAL A 106 2.13 27.60 -9.44
C VAL A 106 1.38 27.81 -8.13
N GLN A 107 0.94 29.03 -7.87
CA GLN A 107 0.26 29.41 -6.62
C GLN A 107 -1.27 29.45 -6.74
N ASN A 108 -1.81 29.61 -7.96
CA ASN A 108 -3.26 29.70 -8.17
C ASN A 108 -3.88 28.33 -8.45
N PHE A 109 -3.92 27.46 -7.44
CA PHE A 109 -4.57 26.15 -7.55
C PHE A 109 -5.47 25.85 -6.35
N LEU A 110 -6.32 24.86 -6.53
CA LEU A 110 -7.22 24.33 -5.50
C LEU A 110 -7.11 22.80 -5.45
N VAL A 111 -6.95 22.24 -4.26
CA VAL A 111 -7.15 20.80 -4.02
C VAL A 111 -8.49 20.60 -3.34
N THR A 112 -9.37 19.80 -3.94
CA THR A 112 -10.70 19.50 -3.39
C THR A 112 -10.74 18.09 -2.83
N GLU A 113 -11.55 17.87 -1.80
CA GLU A 113 -11.78 16.56 -1.19
C GLU A 113 -13.26 16.40 -0.87
N ALA A 114 -13.83 15.24 -1.20
CA ALA A 114 -15.24 14.97 -1.01
C ALA A 114 -15.55 14.54 0.44
N ARG A 115 -14.56 14.01 1.15
CA ARG A 115 -14.66 13.61 2.56
C ARG A 115 -14.38 14.78 3.49
N GLU A 116 -14.73 14.62 4.76
CA GLU A 116 -14.43 15.60 5.81
C GLU A 116 -12.95 15.64 6.22
N ARG A 117 -12.11 14.79 5.60
CA ARG A 117 -10.67 14.70 5.86
C ARG A 117 -9.88 14.46 4.58
N VAL A 118 -8.65 14.97 4.55
CA VAL A 118 -7.65 14.63 3.53
C VAL A 118 -6.94 13.30 3.85
N GLY A 119 -6.02 12.88 2.99
CA GLY A 119 -5.19 11.67 3.14
C GLY A 119 -5.70 10.47 2.34
N GLY A 120 -6.91 10.55 1.77
CA GLY A 120 -7.46 9.49 0.93
C GLY A 120 -7.54 8.15 1.67
N ASN A 121 -6.81 7.14 1.18
CA ASN A 121 -6.77 5.79 1.78
C ASN A 121 -5.82 5.68 2.98
N ILE A 122 -4.99 6.68 3.27
CA ILE A 122 -4.14 6.71 4.47
C ILE A 122 -5.02 7.20 5.63
N THR A 123 -5.07 6.42 6.71
CA THR A 123 -5.97 6.69 7.85
C THR A 123 -5.38 6.10 9.11
N SER A 124 -4.92 6.98 9.99
CA SER A 124 -4.49 6.65 11.34
C SER A 124 -5.65 6.78 12.31
N MET A 125 -5.75 5.83 13.23
CA MET A 125 -6.75 5.78 14.29
C MET A 125 -6.04 5.66 15.64
N SER A 126 -6.66 6.18 16.69
CA SER A 126 -6.17 6.03 18.05
C SER A 126 -7.31 5.72 19.02
N GLY A 127 -7.00 4.96 20.08
CA GLY A 127 -7.99 4.52 21.06
C GLY A 127 -7.42 3.51 22.05
N GLY A 128 -7.83 3.60 23.31
CA GLY A 128 -7.38 2.66 24.36
C GLY A 128 -5.87 2.67 24.62
N GLY A 129 -5.17 3.78 24.33
CA GLY A 129 -3.70 3.87 24.42
C GLY A 129 -2.96 3.29 23.22
N TYR A 130 -3.66 2.89 22.16
CA TYR A 130 -3.06 2.37 20.93
C TYR A 130 -3.25 3.34 19.76
N VAL A 131 -2.34 3.25 18.79
CA VAL A 131 -2.44 3.87 17.46
C VAL A 131 -2.36 2.75 16.44
N TRP A 132 -3.20 2.78 15.42
CA TRP A 132 -3.17 1.82 14.32
C TRP A 132 -3.54 2.48 12.99
N GLU A 133 -3.12 1.85 11.89
CA GLU A 133 -3.45 2.27 10.53
C GLU A 133 -4.62 1.42 10.01
N GLU A 134 -5.69 2.06 9.54
CA GLU A 134 -6.77 1.42 8.78
C GLU A 134 -6.49 1.40 7.27
N GLY A 135 -5.45 2.12 6.86
CA GLY A 135 -4.95 2.20 5.50
C GLY A 135 -3.65 1.41 5.29
N PRO A 136 -2.78 1.89 4.38
CA PRO A 136 -1.40 1.42 4.26
C PRO A 136 -0.65 1.57 5.58
N ASN A 137 -0.10 0.48 6.10
CA ASN A 137 0.63 0.48 7.37
C ASN A 137 2.13 0.80 7.20
N SER A 138 2.68 0.52 6.02
CA SER A 138 4.10 0.67 5.72
C SER A 138 4.31 0.87 4.23
N PHE A 139 5.47 1.39 3.87
CA PHE A 139 5.93 1.51 2.48
C PHE A 139 7.39 1.12 2.39
N GLN A 140 7.80 0.66 1.20
CA GLN A 140 9.21 0.52 0.88
C GLN A 140 9.78 1.91 0.58
N PRO A 141 10.85 2.36 1.26
CA PRO A 141 11.52 3.60 0.93
C PRO A 141 12.01 3.59 -0.53
N ASN A 142 11.76 4.70 -1.23
CA ASN A 142 12.32 5.02 -2.53
C ASN A 142 12.58 6.53 -2.61
N ASP A 143 13.33 6.99 -3.61
CA ASP A 143 13.75 8.39 -3.70
C ASP A 143 12.57 9.36 -3.69
N SER A 144 11.52 9.08 -4.46
CA SER A 144 10.32 9.93 -4.50
C SER A 144 9.61 10.04 -3.15
N MET A 145 9.52 8.94 -2.40
CA MET A 145 8.90 8.93 -1.07
C MET A 145 9.76 9.67 -0.04
N LEU A 146 11.08 9.50 -0.09
CA LEU A 146 11.99 10.22 0.79
C LEU A 146 11.99 11.72 0.47
N GLN A 147 11.94 12.09 -0.82
CA GLN A 147 11.77 13.47 -1.25
C GLN A 147 10.45 14.05 -0.74
N ALA A 148 9.34 13.30 -0.84
CA ALA A 148 8.06 13.74 -0.31
C ALA A 148 8.07 13.96 1.20
N ALA A 149 8.79 13.12 1.95
CA ALA A 149 8.95 13.31 3.39
C ALA A 149 9.73 14.61 3.71
N VAL A 150 10.80 14.90 2.95
CA VAL A 150 11.59 16.13 3.07
C VAL A 150 10.76 17.36 2.68
N ASP A 151 10.06 17.30 1.54
CA ASP A 151 9.22 18.39 1.05
C ASP A 151 8.10 18.74 2.04
N ALA A 152 7.57 17.73 2.74
CA ALA A 152 6.55 17.88 3.77
C ALA A 152 7.12 18.23 5.16
N GLY A 153 8.45 18.21 5.34
CA GLY A 153 9.11 18.50 6.62
C GLY A 153 8.90 17.44 7.71
N VAL A 154 8.61 16.20 7.30
CA VAL A 154 8.36 15.05 8.20
C VAL A 154 9.46 14.00 8.14
N GLU A 155 10.61 14.33 7.55
CA GLU A 155 11.72 13.39 7.36
C GLU A 155 12.26 12.84 8.69
N LYS A 156 12.17 13.64 9.77
CA LYS A 156 12.59 13.25 11.12
C LYS A 156 11.57 12.38 11.85
N GLU A 157 10.36 12.26 11.31
CA GLU A 157 9.28 11.43 11.86
C GLU A 157 9.25 10.02 11.24
N LEU A 158 10.08 9.76 10.21
CA LEU A 158 10.18 8.45 9.59
C LEU A 158 10.67 7.40 10.57
N VAL A 159 9.84 6.37 10.78
CA VAL A 159 10.18 5.20 11.59
C VAL A 159 10.58 4.06 10.67
N PHE A 160 11.84 3.66 10.73
CA PHE A 160 12.35 2.52 9.96
C PHE A 160 12.08 1.21 10.69
N GLY A 161 11.50 0.25 9.97
CA GLY A 161 11.38 -1.11 10.46
C GLY A 161 12.75 -1.77 10.61
N ASP A 162 12.87 -2.73 11.53
CA ASP A 162 14.10 -3.52 11.69
C ASP A 162 14.40 -4.30 10.39
N PRO A 163 15.52 -3.99 9.69
CA PRO A 163 15.85 -4.65 8.43
C PRO A 163 16.20 -6.14 8.60
N THR A 164 16.53 -6.55 9.83
CA THR A 164 16.86 -7.94 10.17
C THR A 164 15.65 -8.74 10.63
N ALA A 165 14.49 -8.11 10.79
CA ALA A 165 13.28 -8.79 11.21
C ALA A 165 12.91 -9.90 10.19
N PRO A 166 12.80 -11.15 10.65
CA PRO A 166 12.46 -12.25 9.76
C PRO A 166 11.04 -12.08 9.22
N ARG A 167 10.90 -12.25 7.91
CA ARG A 167 9.58 -12.42 7.28
C ARG A 167 9.20 -13.88 7.38
N PHE A 168 7.94 -14.19 7.61
CA PHE A 168 7.49 -15.58 7.76
C PHE A 168 6.49 -15.96 6.68
N VAL A 169 6.59 -17.21 6.24
CA VAL A 169 5.51 -17.92 5.53
C VAL A 169 4.88 -18.90 6.51
N PHE A 170 3.57 -18.82 6.66
CA PHE A 170 2.83 -19.83 7.43
C PHE A 170 2.47 -21.00 6.51
N TRP A 171 3.08 -22.16 6.74
CA TRP A 171 2.85 -23.37 5.95
C TRP A 171 3.01 -24.62 6.83
N ASP A 172 2.14 -25.61 6.60
CA ASP A 172 2.14 -26.87 7.36
C ASP A 172 2.03 -26.65 8.89
N ASN A 173 1.11 -25.77 9.29
CA ASN A 173 0.91 -25.33 10.68
C ASN A 173 2.16 -24.77 11.38
N LYS A 174 3.17 -24.32 10.62
CA LYS A 174 4.41 -23.76 11.15
C LYS A 174 4.69 -22.40 10.51
N LEU A 175 5.13 -21.44 11.33
CA LEU A 175 5.74 -20.21 10.85
C LEU A 175 7.19 -20.51 10.44
N ARG A 176 7.50 -20.33 9.16
CA ARG A 176 8.83 -20.60 8.61
C ARG A 176 9.44 -19.28 8.15
N PRO A 177 10.66 -18.92 8.60
CA PRO A 177 11.31 -17.70 8.13
C PRO A 177 11.60 -17.81 6.62
N VAL A 178 11.33 -16.75 5.88
CA VAL A 178 11.70 -16.60 4.48
C VAL A 178 13.21 -16.49 4.42
N PRO A 179 13.88 -17.28 3.56
CA PRO A 179 15.33 -17.27 3.50
C PRO A 179 15.85 -15.92 3.00
N SER A 180 16.91 -15.42 3.62
CA SER A 180 17.57 -14.15 3.27
C SER A 180 19.02 -14.31 2.80
N GLY A 181 19.48 -15.54 2.58
CA GLY A 181 20.82 -15.86 2.08
C GLY A 181 21.01 -17.35 1.83
N LEU A 182 22.08 -17.91 2.40
CA LEU A 182 22.44 -19.34 2.23
C LEU A 182 21.46 -20.30 2.91
N ASP A 183 20.60 -19.79 3.80
CA ASP A 183 19.47 -20.53 4.38
C ASP A 183 18.43 -20.96 3.32
N ALA A 184 18.44 -20.38 2.12
CA ALA A 184 17.65 -20.84 0.99
C ALA A 184 17.93 -22.32 0.62
N PHE A 185 19.15 -22.81 0.88
CA PHE A 185 19.52 -24.20 0.62
C PHE A 185 18.81 -25.17 1.57
N THR A 186 18.60 -24.79 2.83
CA THR A 186 17.89 -25.61 3.84
C THR A 186 16.40 -25.33 3.89
N PHE A 187 15.93 -24.25 3.26
CA PHE A 187 14.51 -23.89 3.19
C PHE A 187 13.68 -25.00 2.51
N ASP A 188 12.65 -25.51 3.18
CA ASP A 188 11.95 -26.72 2.79
C ASP A 188 10.60 -26.47 2.11
N LEU A 189 10.22 -25.20 1.92
CA LEU A 189 9.00 -24.83 1.19
C LEU A 189 9.12 -25.12 -0.31
N MET A 190 10.32 -24.91 -0.87
CA MET A 190 10.59 -25.07 -2.30
C MET A 190 11.17 -26.45 -2.62
N SER A 191 10.66 -27.06 -3.70
CA SER A 191 11.32 -28.23 -4.31
C SER A 191 12.72 -27.89 -4.83
N ILE A 192 13.59 -28.89 -5.00
CA ILE A 192 14.94 -28.70 -5.56
C ILE A 192 14.86 -28.01 -6.93
N GLY A 193 13.97 -28.47 -7.81
CA GLY A 193 13.73 -27.82 -9.10
C GLY A 193 13.16 -26.40 -8.96
N GLY A 194 12.33 -26.15 -7.95
CA GLY A 194 11.86 -24.80 -7.61
C GLY A 194 12.99 -23.87 -7.19
N LYS A 195 13.93 -24.34 -6.36
CA LYS A 195 15.12 -23.57 -5.95
C LYS A 195 16.00 -23.20 -7.13
N ILE A 196 16.27 -24.16 -8.03
CA ILE A 196 17.02 -23.91 -9.27
C ILE A 196 16.30 -22.87 -10.13
N ARG A 197 14.98 -23.02 -10.35
CA ARG A 197 14.19 -22.04 -11.13
C ARG A 197 14.20 -20.64 -10.52
N ALA A 198 14.02 -20.53 -9.20
CA ALA A 198 14.07 -19.24 -8.52
C ALA A 198 15.46 -18.60 -8.60
N GLY A 199 16.52 -19.40 -8.43
CA GLY A 199 17.91 -18.94 -8.60
C GLY A 199 18.16 -18.43 -10.02
N LEU A 200 17.78 -19.19 -11.04
CA LEU A 200 17.89 -18.80 -12.45
C LEU A 200 17.06 -17.54 -12.77
N GLY A 201 15.88 -17.39 -12.17
CA GLY A 201 15.06 -16.17 -12.28
C GLY A 201 15.70 -14.96 -11.62
N ALA A 202 16.29 -15.11 -10.43
CA ALA A 202 16.97 -14.03 -9.70
C ALA A 202 18.22 -13.50 -10.44
N ILE A 203 18.90 -14.34 -11.24
CA ILE A 203 20.02 -13.93 -12.10
C ILE A 203 19.58 -13.55 -13.53
N GLY A 204 18.26 -13.45 -13.79
CA GLY A 204 17.72 -12.96 -15.05
C GLY A 204 17.73 -13.98 -16.22
N LEU A 205 18.07 -15.24 -15.98
CA LEU A 205 18.09 -16.30 -17.01
C LEU A 205 16.71 -16.90 -17.29
N ILE A 206 15.75 -16.71 -16.39
CA ILE A 206 14.34 -17.05 -16.62
C ILE A 206 13.52 -15.77 -16.55
N ASN A 207 13.34 -15.13 -17.70
CA ASN A 207 12.36 -14.06 -17.88
C ASN A 207 11.09 -14.67 -18.48
N GLN A 208 10.31 -15.39 -17.65
CA GLN A 208 8.98 -15.80 -18.10
C GLN A 208 8.07 -14.58 -18.03
N SER A 209 7.52 -14.19 -19.18
CA SER A 209 6.33 -13.35 -19.23
C SER A 209 5.27 -13.99 -18.32
N MET A 210 4.59 -13.16 -17.53
CA MET A 210 3.49 -13.66 -16.71
C MET A 210 2.52 -14.41 -17.63
N PRO A 211 2.11 -15.65 -17.28
CA PRO A 211 1.14 -16.37 -18.09
C PRO A 211 -0.13 -15.52 -18.23
N GLU A 212 -0.78 -15.58 -19.39
CA GLU A 212 -2.01 -14.83 -19.63
C GLU A 212 -3.00 -15.05 -18.47
N CYS A 213 -3.29 -13.96 -17.77
CA CYS A 213 -4.24 -13.98 -16.66
C CYS A 213 -5.64 -14.15 -17.25
N ARG A 214 -6.14 -15.38 -17.25
CA ARG A 214 -7.53 -15.65 -17.67
C ARG A 214 -8.48 -14.89 -16.75
N VAL A 215 -9.43 -14.16 -17.35
CA VAL A 215 -10.44 -13.39 -16.62
C VAL A 215 -11.22 -14.31 -15.67
N TRP A 216 -11.14 -14.03 -14.37
CA TRP A 216 -11.85 -14.78 -13.35
C TRP A 216 -13.33 -14.42 -13.36
N THR A 217 -14.19 -15.34 -13.80
CA THR A 217 -15.64 -15.22 -13.56
C THR A 217 -15.97 -15.74 -12.16
N HIS A 218 -17.10 -15.29 -11.58
CA HIS A 218 -17.55 -15.70 -10.24
C HIS A 218 -17.77 -17.22 -10.07
N SER A 219 -17.71 -17.99 -11.16
CA SER A 219 -18.02 -19.42 -11.26
C SER A 219 -16.80 -20.38 -11.20
N THR A 220 -15.55 -19.90 -11.20
CA THR A 220 -14.37 -20.80 -11.16
C THR A 220 -14.04 -21.25 -9.73
N PRO A 221 -13.81 -22.55 -9.45
CA PRO A 221 -13.41 -23.00 -8.11
C PRO A 221 -11.98 -22.52 -7.77
N ARG A 222 -11.93 -21.38 -7.08
CA ARG A 222 -10.70 -20.66 -6.68
C ARG A 222 -9.64 -21.55 -5.99
N PRO A 223 -9.97 -22.49 -5.10
CA PRO A 223 -8.95 -23.27 -4.38
C PRO A 223 -8.14 -24.22 -5.28
N ALA A 224 -8.76 -24.86 -6.26
CA ALA A 224 -8.10 -25.85 -7.11
C ALA A 224 -7.07 -25.20 -8.04
N GLN A 225 -7.40 -24.01 -8.55
CA GLN A 225 -6.47 -23.25 -9.36
C GLN A 225 -5.31 -22.69 -8.51
N VAL A 226 -5.61 -22.12 -7.34
CA VAL A 226 -4.57 -21.63 -6.43
C VAL A 226 -3.59 -22.75 -6.09
N ASP A 227 -4.07 -23.95 -5.79
CA ASP A 227 -3.23 -25.12 -5.55
C ASP A 227 -2.41 -25.52 -6.79
N LYS A 228 -3.01 -25.53 -7.98
CA LYS A 228 -2.31 -25.78 -9.24
C LYS A 228 -1.15 -24.80 -9.46
N ASP A 229 -1.38 -23.50 -9.28
CA ASP A 229 -0.37 -22.48 -9.48
C ASP A 229 0.72 -22.54 -8.41
N LEU A 230 0.32 -22.77 -7.15
CA LEU A 230 1.26 -22.97 -6.05
C LEU A 230 2.14 -24.20 -6.27
N ARG A 231 1.63 -25.33 -6.77
CA ARG A 231 2.44 -26.51 -7.14
C ARG A 231 3.41 -26.25 -8.28
N ARG A 232 3.05 -25.37 -9.21
CA ARG A 232 3.94 -24.96 -10.31
C ARG A 232 5.10 -24.09 -9.80
N MET A 233 4.78 -23.15 -8.91
CA MET A 233 5.70 -22.08 -8.50
C MET A 233 6.50 -22.40 -7.24
N ILE A 234 5.84 -22.88 -6.18
CA ILE A 234 6.37 -22.86 -4.81
C ILE A 234 6.32 -24.25 -4.15
N LEU A 235 5.17 -24.93 -4.15
CA LEU A 235 4.96 -26.19 -3.43
C LEU A 235 5.72 -27.37 -4.06
N LYS A 236 6.06 -28.35 -3.22
CA LYS A 236 6.62 -29.62 -3.68
C LYS A 236 5.56 -30.48 -4.40
N PRO A 237 5.94 -31.35 -5.35
CA PRO A 237 5.00 -32.22 -6.06
C PRO A 237 4.19 -33.14 -5.13
N ASP A 238 4.80 -33.59 -4.03
CA ASP A 238 4.24 -34.48 -3.02
C ASP A 238 3.49 -33.75 -1.89
N ALA A 239 3.35 -32.43 -1.96
CA ALA A 239 2.59 -31.67 -0.96
C ALA A 239 1.15 -32.22 -0.87
N PRO A 240 0.59 -32.41 0.35
CA PRO A 240 -0.75 -32.94 0.51
C PRO A 240 -1.80 -32.06 -0.19
N PRO A 241 -2.97 -32.62 -0.56
CA PRO A 241 -4.06 -31.82 -1.12
C PRO A 241 -4.46 -30.67 -0.19
N PRO A 242 -4.84 -29.50 -0.74
CA PRO A 242 -5.19 -28.34 0.07
C PRO A 242 -6.46 -28.61 0.85
N LYS A 243 -6.44 -28.35 2.16
CA LYS A 243 -7.66 -28.33 2.98
C LYS A 243 -8.29 -26.94 2.88
N VAL A 244 -9.47 -26.85 2.28
CA VAL A 244 -10.21 -25.59 2.21
C VAL A 244 -10.84 -25.31 3.58
N VAL A 245 -10.20 -24.43 4.37
CA VAL A 245 -10.71 -24.00 5.68
C VAL A 245 -11.74 -22.86 5.52
N GLY A 246 -11.57 -22.01 4.50
CA GLY A 246 -12.51 -20.96 4.15
C GLY A 246 -11.99 -20.14 2.97
N VAL A 247 -12.91 -19.67 2.12
CA VAL A 247 -12.58 -18.77 1.01
C VAL A 247 -13.39 -17.51 1.19
N ARG A 248 -12.72 -16.39 1.46
CA ARG A 248 -13.34 -15.07 1.47
C ARG A 248 -12.78 -14.27 0.31
N VAL A 249 -13.66 -13.89 -0.61
CA VAL A 249 -13.33 -12.88 -1.61
C VAL A 249 -13.66 -11.53 -1.04
N TRP A 250 -12.74 -10.60 -1.27
CA TRP A 250 -12.87 -9.20 -0.92
C TRP A 250 -13.00 -8.43 -2.23
N PRO A 251 -14.23 -8.23 -2.75
CA PRO A 251 -14.44 -7.58 -4.05
C PRO A 251 -13.89 -6.15 -4.10
N ARG A 252 -13.66 -5.55 -2.92
CA ARG A 252 -13.11 -4.21 -2.72
C ARG A 252 -11.80 -4.23 -1.92
N ALA A 253 -10.96 -5.24 -2.12
CA ALA A 253 -9.59 -5.25 -1.59
C ALA A 253 -8.69 -4.27 -2.38
N ILE A 254 -7.37 -4.51 -2.39
CA ILE A 254 -6.40 -3.75 -3.20
C ILE A 254 -6.96 -3.62 -4.64
N PRO A 255 -7.01 -2.41 -5.22
CA PRO A 255 -7.56 -2.21 -6.56
C PRO A 255 -7.01 -3.23 -7.55
N GLN A 256 -7.92 -3.97 -8.18
CA GLN A 256 -7.57 -4.96 -9.18
C GLN A 256 -7.60 -4.28 -10.53
N PHE A 257 -6.43 -4.17 -11.18
CA PHE A 257 -6.38 -3.79 -12.58
C PHE A 257 -6.86 -4.97 -13.40
N ASN A 258 -8.12 -4.90 -13.84
CA ASN A 258 -8.69 -5.93 -14.70
C ASN A 258 -7.93 -6.00 -16.02
N VAL A 259 -7.98 -7.16 -16.67
CA VAL A 259 -7.49 -7.30 -18.05
C VAL A 259 -8.17 -6.24 -18.92
N GLY A 260 -7.41 -5.52 -19.74
CA GLY A 260 -7.93 -4.40 -20.53
C GLY A 260 -7.82 -3.02 -19.86
N HIS A 261 -7.28 -2.93 -18.64
CA HIS A 261 -7.23 -1.67 -17.89
C HIS A 261 -6.35 -0.60 -18.55
N LEU A 262 -5.20 -0.99 -19.10
CA LEU A 262 -4.30 -0.05 -19.78
C LEU A 262 -4.95 0.49 -21.07
N GLU A 263 -5.61 -0.37 -21.83
CA GLU A 263 -6.36 -0.03 -23.03
C GLU A 263 -7.57 0.85 -22.71
N LEU A 264 -8.20 0.65 -21.54
CA LEU A 264 -9.25 1.54 -21.04
C LEU A 264 -8.68 2.94 -20.73
N LEU A 265 -7.54 3.02 -20.04
CA LEU A 265 -6.88 4.29 -19.76
C LEU A 265 -6.46 5.02 -21.05
N GLU A 266 -5.90 4.29 -22.01
CA GLU A 266 -5.52 4.84 -23.32
C GLU A 266 -6.74 5.39 -24.07
N ARG A 267 -7.82 4.60 -24.18
CA ARG A 267 -9.08 5.08 -24.77
C ARG A 267 -9.63 6.32 -24.07
N ALA A 268 -9.54 6.37 -22.73
CA ALA A 268 -9.99 7.54 -21.98
C ALA A 268 -9.14 8.78 -22.32
N ARG A 269 -7.81 8.66 -22.40
CA ARG A 269 -6.91 9.74 -22.81
C ARG A 269 -7.20 10.20 -24.23
N SER A 270 -7.25 9.28 -25.20
CA SER A 270 -7.56 9.62 -26.60
C SER A 270 -8.93 10.28 -26.76
N ALA A 271 -9.92 9.89 -25.94
CA ALA A 271 -11.24 10.52 -25.96
C ALA A 271 -11.25 11.95 -25.40
N LEU A 272 -10.37 12.27 -24.44
CA LEU A 272 -10.17 13.64 -23.96
C LEU A 272 -9.52 14.49 -25.05
N ASP A 273 -8.48 13.97 -25.69
CA ASP A 273 -7.76 14.65 -26.77
C ASP A 273 -8.67 14.92 -27.98
N ALA A 274 -9.45 13.91 -28.41
CA ALA A 274 -10.39 14.04 -29.53
C ALA A 274 -11.49 15.08 -29.28
N ARG A 275 -11.80 15.39 -28.01
CA ARG A 275 -12.76 16.44 -27.62
C ARG A 275 -12.10 17.81 -27.41
N GLY A 276 -10.79 17.91 -27.56
CA GLY A 276 -10.04 19.13 -27.26
C GLY A 276 -9.95 19.43 -25.76
N TRP A 277 -10.15 18.45 -24.88
CA TRP A 277 -10.09 18.61 -23.42
C TRP A 277 -8.66 18.43 -22.90
N GLY A 278 -7.68 19.05 -23.56
CA GLY A 278 -6.26 18.94 -23.21
C GLY A 278 -5.89 19.49 -21.82
N GLY A 279 -6.81 20.21 -21.16
CA GLY A 279 -6.68 20.67 -19.78
C GLY A 279 -7.20 19.68 -18.72
N VAL A 280 -7.77 18.54 -19.12
CA VAL A 280 -8.28 17.51 -18.21
C VAL A 280 -7.26 16.39 -18.08
N PHE A 281 -6.71 16.23 -16.88
CA PHE A 281 -5.72 15.20 -16.58
C PHE A 281 -6.36 14.09 -15.75
N LEU A 282 -6.29 12.85 -16.25
CA LEU A 282 -6.70 11.68 -15.46
C LEU A 282 -5.63 11.39 -14.42
N GLY A 283 -5.98 11.35 -13.14
CA GLY A 283 -5.06 11.06 -12.05
C GLY A 283 -5.63 10.18 -10.93
N GLY A 284 -4.76 9.77 -10.00
CA GLY A 284 -5.08 8.90 -8.87
C GLY A 284 -4.63 7.46 -9.05
N ASN A 285 -4.84 6.63 -8.03
CA ASN A 285 -4.29 5.26 -7.96
C ASN A 285 -4.74 4.34 -9.10
N TYR A 286 -5.91 4.60 -9.70
CA TYR A 286 -6.38 3.83 -10.85
C TYR A 286 -5.56 4.13 -12.13
N VAL A 287 -4.87 5.27 -12.18
CA VAL A 287 -3.98 5.66 -13.29
C VAL A 287 -2.54 5.24 -12.99
N SER A 288 -2.06 5.51 -11.77
CA SER A 288 -0.64 5.46 -11.41
C SER A 288 -0.18 4.15 -10.79
N GLY A 289 -1.10 3.30 -10.35
CA GLY A 289 -0.78 2.13 -9.53
C GLY A 289 -1.16 2.30 -8.06
N VAL A 290 -1.13 1.18 -7.34
CA VAL A 290 -1.60 1.08 -5.94
C VAL A 290 -0.49 1.23 -4.89
N ALA A 291 0.77 1.14 -5.31
CA ALA A 291 1.92 1.23 -4.41
C ALA A 291 2.15 2.69 -3.99
N LEU A 292 2.40 2.92 -2.69
CA LEU A 292 2.61 4.27 -2.15
C LEU A 292 3.70 5.04 -2.90
N GLY A 293 4.85 4.42 -3.15
CA GLY A 293 5.93 5.02 -3.93
C GLY A 293 5.50 5.46 -5.33
N LYS A 294 4.68 4.66 -6.02
CA LYS A 294 4.14 5.00 -7.34
C LYS A 294 3.11 6.14 -7.30
N VAL A 295 2.31 6.21 -6.24
CA VAL A 295 1.35 7.31 -6.04
C VAL A 295 2.06 8.64 -5.83
N VAL A 296 3.19 8.64 -5.11
CA VAL A 296 4.03 9.83 -4.90
C VAL A 296 4.76 10.25 -6.16
N GLU A 297 5.45 9.32 -6.82
CA GLU A 297 6.14 9.55 -8.11
C GLU A 297 5.18 10.19 -9.12
N TYR A 298 3.98 9.63 -9.24
CA TYR A 298 2.96 10.15 -10.13
C TYR A 298 2.43 11.54 -9.72
N GLY A 299 2.40 11.86 -8.43
CA GLY A 299 2.04 13.20 -7.97
C GLY A 299 3.01 14.27 -8.48
N TYR A 300 4.32 14.00 -8.41
CA TYR A 300 5.34 14.88 -8.97
C TYR A 300 5.25 14.97 -10.50
N GLU A 301 5.08 13.85 -11.20
CA GLU A 301 4.87 13.83 -12.65
C GLU A 301 3.64 14.65 -13.06
N SER A 302 2.54 14.51 -12.32
CA SER A 302 1.30 15.25 -12.57
C SER A 302 1.49 16.75 -12.40
N ALA A 303 2.19 17.19 -11.35
CA ALA A 303 2.51 18.59 -11.14
C ALA A 303 3.36 19.16 -12.28
N ALA A 304 4.39 18.41 -12.73
CA ALA A 304 5.23 18.83 -13.84
C ALA A 304 4.45 18.95 -15.17
N ASN A 305 3.55 18.00 -15.45
CA ASN A 305 2.70 18.03 -16.64
C ASN A 305 1.71 19.18 -16.62
N LEU A 306 1.08 19.44 -15.47
CA LEU A 306 0.18 20.58 -15.27
C LEU A 306 0.93 21.90 -15.43
N ALA A 307 2.11 22.05 -14.83
CA ALA A 307 2.92 23.25 -14.96
C ALA A 307 3.30 23.55 -16.43
N LYS A 308 3.69 22.53 -17.19
CA LYS A 308 3.95 22.65 -18.64
C LYS A 308 2.70 23.08 -19.40
N HIS A 309 1.55 22.49 -19.09
CA HIS A 309 0.29 22.84 -19.74
C HIS A 309 -0.11 24.30 -19.47
N ILE A 310 0.00 24.76 -18.23
CA ILE A 310 -0.28 26.16 -17.85
C ILE A 310 0.66 27.12 -18.58
N ALA A 311 1.95 26.79 -18.66
CA ALA A 311 2.93 27.61 -19.36
C ALA A 311 2.60 27.71 -20.86
N ALA A 312 2.21 26.60 -21.50
CA ALA A 312 1.80 26.58 -22.90
C ALA A 312 0.52 27.41 -23.16
N GLN A 313 -0.48 27.32 -22.26
CA GLN A 313 -1.70 28.13 -22.36
C GLN A 313 -1.40 29.62 -22.22
N LYS A 314 -0.49 30.01 -21.31
CA LYS A 314 -0.06 31.42 -21.15
C LYS A 314 0.72 31.97 -22.35
N GLN A 315 1.38 31.10 -23.12
CA GLN A 315 2.09 31.51 -24.35
C GLN A 315 1.16 31.64 -25.56
N ALA A 316 0.02 30.94 -25.54
CA ALA A 316 -0.98 30.97 -26.61
C ALA A 316 -2.04 32.07 -26.45
N ALA A 317 -2.12 32.69 -25.27
CA ALA A 317 -3.01 33.81 -24.93
C ALA A 317 -2.33 35.16 -25.14
#